data_AF-A0A840YRB5-F1
#
_entry.id   AF-A0A840YRB5-F1
#
_cell.length_a   1.000
_cell.length_b   1.000
_cell.length_c   1.000
_cell.angle_alpha   90.00
_cell.angle_beta   90.00
_cell.angle_gamma   90.00
#
_symmetry.space_group_name_H-M   'P 1'
#
loop_
_entity.id
_entity.type
_entity.pdbx_description
1 polymer ?
#
loop_
_entity_poly.entity_id
_entity_poly.type
_entity_poly.pdbx_seq_one_letter_code
_entity_poly.pdbx_strand_id
1 'polypeptide(L)' 'MLIIGSSAVVLQASKRGAPAGSWLEQMLARKPRMLVSVALASKTARIIWALLMSKEDYRAPVAAAA' A
#
# COMPACT_ATOMS: atom_id res chain seq x y z
N MET A 1 7.78 10.09 6.50
CA MET A 1 7.41 9.08 7.53
C MET A 1 6.41 8.08 6.97
N LEU A 2 6.83 6.88 6.55
CA LEU A 2 5.95 5.91 5.88
C LEU A 2 4.88 5.31 6.80
N ILE A 3 5.20 5.16 8.09
CA ILE A 3 4.28 4.59 9.09
C ILE A 3 3.07 5.49 9.29
N ILE A 4 3.27 6.80 9.38
CA ILE A 4 2.19 7.78 9.62
C ILE A 4 1.24 7.81 8.41
N GLY A 5 1.77 7.87 7.19
CA GLY A 5 0.96 7.81 5.97
C GLY A 5 0.20 6.49 5.83
N SER A 6 0.84 5.37 6.17
CA SER A 6 0.19 4.05 6.15
C SER A 6 -0.94 3.96 7.18
N SER A 7 -0.75 4.51 8.37
CA SER A 7 -1.80 4.57 9.40
C SER A 7 -2.99 5.41 8.95
N ALA A 8 -2.78 6.51 8.21
CA ALA A 8 -3.87 7.29 7.64
C ALA A 8 -4.68 6.50 6.59
N VAL A 9 -4.01 5.73 5.73
CA VAL A 9 -4.67 4.84 4.74
C VAL A 9 -5.47 3.74 5.44
N VAL A 10 -4.90 3.10 6.46
CA VAL A 10 -5.58 2.06 7.25
C VAL A 10 -6.77 2.64 8.01
N LEU A 11 -6.65 3.84 8.58
CA LEU A 11 -7.75 4.53 9.25
C LEU A 11 -8.87 4.86 8.26
N GLN A 12 -8.53 5.36 7.07
CA GLN A 12 -9.51 5.67 6.03
C GLN A 12 -10.22 4.42 5.54
N ALA A 13 -9.49 3.33 5.27
CA ALA A 13 -10.05 2.04 4.88
C ALA A 13 -10.94 1.44 5.97
N SER A 14 -10.58 1.62 7.25
CA SER A 14 -11.44 1.19 8.35
C SER A 14 -12.70 2.05 8.53
N LYS A 15 -12.69 3.32 8.10
CA LYS A 15 -13.83 4.24 8.25
C LYS A 15 -14.78 4.22 7.06
N ARG A 16 -14.24 4.16 5.84
CA ARG A 16 -15.01 4.23 4.58
C ARG A 16 -15.15 2.89 3.87
N GLY A 17 -14.56 1.83 4.42
CA GLY A 17 -14.38 0.57 3.73
C GLY A 17 -13.09 0.56 2.90
N ALA A 18 -12.43 -0.58 2.86
CA ALA A 18 -11.41 -0.86 1.86
C ALA A 18 -12.10 -1.21 0.53
N PRO A 19 -11.43 -1.06 -0.62
CA PRO A 19 -12.00 -1.54 -1.88
C PRO A 19 -12.31 -3.04 -1.79
N ALA A 20 -13.49 -3.43 -2.27
CA ALA A 20 -13.98 -4.81 -2.20
C ALA A 20 -12.99 -5.78 -2.87
N GLY A 21 -12.63 -6.85 -2.18
CA GLY A 21 -11.65 -7.84 -2.64
C GLY A 21 -10.20 -7.38 -2.56
N SER A 22 -9.92 -6.14 -2.12
CA SER A 22 -8.55 -5.67 -1.98
C SER A 22 -7.78 -6.45 -0.91
N TRP A 23 -6.47 -6.53 -1.08
CA TRP A 23 -5.57 -7.10 -0.07
C TRP A 23 -5.74 -6.42 1.31
N LEU A 24 -6.02 -5.11 1.31
CA LEU A 24 -6.20 -4.33 2.53
C LEU A 24 -7.49 -4.73 3.26
N GLU A 25 -8.58 -4.99 2.54
CA GLU A 25 -9.83 -5.50 3.09
C GLU A 25 -9.62 -6.86 3.76
N GLN A 26 -8.98 -7.79 3.05
CA GLN A 26 -8.72 -9.13 3.54
C GLN A 26 -7.81 -9.14 4.78
N MET A 27 -6.82 -8.24 4.83
CA MET A 27 -5.99 -8.08 6.02
C MET A 27 -6.75 -7.45 7.19
N LEU A 28 -7.56 -6.42 6.94
CA LEU A 28 -8.36 -5.77 7.97
C LEU A 28 -9.42 -6.71 8.57
N ALA A 29 -9.91 -7.67 7.78
CA ALA A 29 -10.82 -8.71 8.25
C ALA A 29 -10.13 -9.75 9.17
N ARG A 30 -8.80 -9.87 9.12
CA ARG A 30 -8.04 -10.95 9.79
C ARG A 30 -7.05 -10.47 10.85
N LYS A 31 -6.56 -9.23 10.78
CA LYS A 31 -5.48 -8.72 11.64
C LYS A 31 -5.77 -7.33 12.23
N PRO A 32 -5.22 -7.03 13.43
CA PRO A 32 -5.36 -5.72 14.05
C PRO A 32 -4.68 -4.61 13.24
N ARG A 33 -5.27 -3.41 13.30
CA ARG A 33 -4.92 -2.23 12.49
C ARG A 33 -3.42 -1.88 12.51
N MET A 34 -2.76 -1.98 13.66
CA MET A 34 -1.34 -1.66 13.79
C MET A 34 -0.45 -2.58 12.92
N LEU A 35 -0.76 -3.88 12.88
CA LEU A 35 -0.01 -4.82 12.04
C LEU A 35 -0.22 -4.54 10.56
N VAL A 36 -1.45 -4.18 10.19
CA VAL A 36 -1.81 -3.78 8.82
C VAL A 36 -1.05 -2.52 8.40
N SER A 37 -0.95 -1.50 9.27
CA SER A 37 -0.19 -0.28 9.00
C SER A 37 1.30 -0.54 8.78
N VAL A 38 1.91 -1.41 9.60
CA VAL A 38 3.33 -1.78 9.45
C VAL A 38 3.56 -2.55 8.15
N ALA A 39 2.70 -3.53 7.84
CA ALA A 39 2.79 -4.29 6.60
C ALA A 39 2.63 -3.40 5.36
N LEU A 40 1.70 -2.44 5.40
CA LEU A 40 1.51 -1.44 4.35
C LEU A 40 2.75 -0.55 4.20
N ALA A 41 3.34 -0.08 5.31
CA ALA A 41 4.57 0.68 5.28
C ALA A 41 5.73 -0.12 4.67
N SER A 42 5.87 -1.41 5.03
CA SER A 42 6.87 -2.30 4.45
C SER A 42 6.64 -2.57 2.95
N LYS A 43 5.38 -2.60 2.49
CA LYS A 43 5.06 -2.69 1.06
C LYS A 43 5.52 -1.43 0.33
N THR A 44 5.19 -0.25 0.84
CA THR A 44 5.61 1.03 0.26
C THR A 44 7.13 1.19 0.29
N ALA A 45 7.80 0.77 1.36
CA ALA A 45 9.25 0.79 1.44
C ALA A 45 9.92 -0.09 0.36
N ARG A 46 9.38 -1.28 0.07
CA ARG A 46 9.86 -2.12 -1.03
C ARG A 46 9.67 -1.49 -2.40
N ILE A 47 8.54 -0.82 -2.63
CA ILE A 47 8.29 -0.08 -3.88
C ILE A 47 9.32 1.03 -4.03
N ILE A 48 9.53 1.84 -2.97
CA ILE A 48 10.54 2.90 -2.97
C ILE A 48 11.93 2.32 -3.21
N TRP A 49 12.28 1.21 -2.55
CA TRP A 49 13.57 0.56 -2.74
C TRP A 49 13.76 0.07 -4.17
N ALA A 50 12.76 -0.57 -4.78
CA ALA A 50 12.82 -1.00 -6.17
C ALA A 50 12.99 0.19 -7.12
N LEU A 51 12.27 1.29 -6.89
CA LEU A 51 12.41 2.53 -7.66
C LEU A 51 13.82 3.12 -7.54
N LEU A 52 14.39 3.14 -6.33
CA LEU A 52 15.74 3.65 -6.10
C LEU A 52 16.82 2.74 -6.71
N MET A 53 16.63 1.43 -6.68
CA MET A 53 17.60 0.45 -7.16
C MET A 53 17.57 0.24 -8.67
N SER A 54 16.40 0.35 -9.32
CA SER A 54 16.28 0.08 -10.75
C SER A 54 17.10 1.03 -11.62
N LYS A 55 17.43 2.26 -11.16
CA LYS A 55 18.16 3.30 -11.95
C LYS A 55 17.63 3.53 -13.38
N GLU A 56 16.46 3.00 -13.71
CA GLU A 56 15.81 3.21 -15.00
C GLU A 56 15.13 4.57 -15.00
N ASP A 57 15.23 5.27 -16.13
CA ASP A 57 14.40 6.45 -16.38
C ASP A 57 12.93 6.03 -16.28
N TYR A 58 12.14 6.84 -15.57
CA TYR A 58 10.71 6.59 -15.36
C TYR A 58 10.02 6.38 -16.72
N ARG A 59 9.76 5.12 -17.06
CA ARG A 59 8.91 4.75 -18.18
C ARG A 59 7.48 4.86 -17.68
N ALA A 60 6.77 5.87 -18.18
CA ALA A 60 5.33 5.97 -17.99
C ALA A 60 4.72 4.60 -18.32
N PRO A 61 3.91 4.01 -17.43
CA PRO A 61 3.23 2.77 -17.75
C PRO A 61 2.38 3.03 -18.98
N VAL A 62 2.70 2.37 -20.10
CA VAL A 62 1.72 2.19 -21.18
C VAL A 62 0.52 1.60 -20.48
N ALA A 63 -0.56 2.38 -20.37
CA ALA A 63 -1.81 1.88 -19.83
C ALA A 63 -2.09 0.58 -20.56
N ALA A 64 -2.05 -0.55 -19.83
CA ALA A 64 -2.34 -1.84 -20.42
C ALA A 64 -3.73 -1.70 -21.04
N ALA A 65 -3.79 -1.69 -22.37
CA ALA A 65 -5.04 -1.65 -23.09
C ALA A 65 -5.86 -2.85 -22.61
N ALA A 66 -7.10 -2.56 -22.23
CA ALA A 66 -8.07 -3.51 -21.71
C ALA A 66 -8.38 -4.62 -22.72
#